data_AF-A0A6L3A2I7-F1
#
_entry.id   AF-A0A6L3A2I7-F1
#
_cell.length_a   1.000
_cell.length_b   1.000
_cell.length_c   1.000
_cell.angle_alpha   90.00
_cell.angle_beta   90.00
_cell.angle_gamma   90.00
#
_symmetry.space_group_name_H-M   'P 1'
#
loop_
_entity.id
_entity.type
_entity.pdbx_description
1 polymer ?
#
loop_
_entity_poly.entity_id
_entity_poly.type
_entity_poly.pdbx_seq_one_letter_code
_entity_poly.pdbx_strand_id
1 'polypeptide(L)'
;MNTDLEDLLQSLERGRILPVADAARAMIDIAEGRAPAPEFVRFLQAYNRRPPAAHEIAAFVEVLRARMIRVNAPAENTLCNCGTGGDG
;
A
#
# COMPACT_ATOMS: atom_id res chain seq x y z
N MET A 1 -20.51 -6.51 5.53
CA MET A 1 -19.13 -6.30 6.01
C MET A 1 -18.27 -7.40 5.43
N ASN A 2 -17.21 -7.06 4.72
CA ASN A 2 -16.22 -8.04 4.26
C ASN A 2 -15.33 -8.36 5.47
N THR A 3 -15.63 -9.46 6.17
CA THR A 3 -15.00 -9.84 7.46
C THR A 3 -13.47 -9.85 7.37
N ASP A 4 -12.93 -10.22 6.21
CA ASP A 4 -11.49 -10.31 5.95
C ASP A 4 -10.77 -8.96 6.08
N LEU A 5 -11.34 -7.85 5.58
CA LEU A 5 -10.69 -6.54 5.64
C LEU A 5 -10.76 -5.95 7.06
N GLU A 6 -11.87 -6.16 7.76
CA GLU A 6 -12.01 -5.73 9.15
C GLU A 6 -10.99 -6.41 10.06
N ASP A 7 -10.77 -7.72 9.91
CA ASP A 7 -9.79 -8.47 10.69
C ASP A 7 -8.35 -7.98 10.44
N LEU A 8 -8.03 -7.65 9.18
CA LEU A 8 -6.74 -7.07 8.80
C LEU A 8 -6.52 -5.69 9.45
N LEU A 9 -7.54 -4.83 9.39
CA LEU A 9 -7.48 -3.50 10.01
C LEU A 9 -7.31 -3.61 11.53
N GLN A 10 -8.05 -4.50 12.18
CA GLN A 10 -7.91 -4.70 13.62
C GLN A 10 -6.52 -5.23 14.00
N SER A 11 -5.91 -6.07 13.16
CA SER A 11 -4.53 -6.54 13.32
C SER A 11 -3.53 -5.38 13.21
N LEU A 12 -3.69 -4.53 12.19
CA LEU A 12 -2.86 -3.34 11.97
C LEU A 12 -2.98 -2.31 13.09
N GLU A 13 -4.19 -2.04 13.56
CA GLU A 13 -4.47 -1.12 14.67
C GLU A 13 -3.81 -1.56 15.99
N ARG A 14 -3.57 -2.87 16.16
CA ARG A 14 -2.79 -3.43 17.27
C ARG A 14 -1.27 -3.37 17.04
N GLY A 15 -0.81 -2.74 15.96
CA GLY A 15 0.59 -2.62 15.61
C GLY A 15 1.21 -3.90 15.06
N ARG A 16 0.40 -4.89 14.64
CA ARG A 16 0.95 -6.12 14.06
C ARG A 16 1.44 -5.89 12.64
N ILE A 17 2.44 -6.66 12.28
CA ILE A 17 2.97 -6.76 10.93
C ILE A 17 2.09 -7.75 10.15
N LEU A 18 1.61 -7.35 8.98
CA LEU A 18 0.87 -8.23 8.10
C LEU A 18 1.81 -9.20 7.39
N PRO A 19 1.40 -10.48 7.26
CA PRO A 19 1.99 -11.39 6.29
C PRO A 19 1.92 -10.81 4.87
N VAL A 20 2.81 -11.26 3.98
CA VAL A 20 2.87 -10.80 2.58
C VAL A 20 1.54 -10.94 1.85
N ALA A 21 0.85 -12.08 2.03
CA ALA A 21 -0.43 -12.35 1.37
C ALA A 21 -1.53 -11.37 1.82
N ASP A 22 -1.56 -11.07 3.12
CA ASP A 22 -2.52 -10.16 3.74
C ASP A 22 -2.26 -8.70 3.33
N ALA A 23 -1.00 -8.29 3.31
CA ALA A 23 -0.59 -6.99 2.80
C ALA A 23 -1.00 -6.82 1.32
N ALA A 24 -0.74 -7.83 0.48
CA ALA A 24 -1.17 -7.82 -0.91
C ALA A 24 -2.70 -7.73 -1.05
N ARG A 25 -3.44 -8.52 -0.26
CA ARG A 25 -4.91 -8.51 -0.26
C ARG A 25 -5.49 -7.15 0.12
N ALA A 26 -5.00 -6.54 1.20
CA ALA A 26 -5.43 -5.22 1.61
C ALA A 26 -5.19 -4.16 0.51
N MET A 27 -4.00 -4.19 -0.11
CA MET A 27 -3.69 -3.24 -1.19
C MET A 27 -4.52 -3.50 -2.46
N ILE A 28 -4.85 -4.76 -2.75
CA ILE A 28 -5.73 -5.14 -3.86
C ILE A 28 -7.11 -4.52 -3.67
N ASP A 29 -7.68 -4.63 -2.46
CA ASP A 29 -8.99 -4.08 -2.13
C ASP A 29 -9.01 -2.55 -2.20
N ILE A 30 -7.94 -1.89 -1.72
CA ILE A 30 -7.78 -0.44 -1.81
C ILE A 30 -7.63 0.01 -3.28
N ALA A 31 -6.73 -0.62 -4.04
CA ALA A 31 -6.41 -0.19 -5.40
C ALA A 31 -7.56 -0.42 -6.39
N GLU A 32 -8.48 -1.33 -6.11
CA GLU A 32 -9.69 -1.55 -6.89
C GLU A 32 -10.91 -0.74 -6.39
N GLY A 33 -10.72 0.14 -5.40
CA GLY A 33 -11.80 0.96 -4.84
C GLY A 33 -12.83 0.15 -4.06
N ARG A 34 -12.47 -1.06 -3.60
CA ARG A 34 -13.35 -1.96 -2.84
C ARG A 34 -13.32 -1.69 -1.33
N ALA A 35 -12.32 -0.95 -0.85
CA ALA A 35 -12.25 -0.44 0.53
C ALA A 35 -13.04 0.89 0.67
N PRO A 36 -14.12 0.95 1.48
CA PRO A 36 -14.81 2.19 1.81
C PRO A 36 -13.89 3.23 2.46
N ALA A 37 -14.22 4.51 2.28
CA ALA A 37 -13.41 5.62 2.80
C ALA A 37 -13.06 5.52 4.30
N PRO A 38 -13.99 5.14 5.21
CA PRO A 38 -13.65 4.98 6.64
C PRO A 38 -12.58 3.91 6.89
N GLU A 39 -12.63 2.80 6.16
CA GLU A 39 -11.67 1.69 6.29
C GLU A 39 -10.31 2.09 5.73
N PHE A 40 -10.28 2.82 4.62
CA PHE A 40 -9.03 3.37 4.08
C PHE A 40 -8.37 4.38 5.04
N VAL A 41 -9.16 5.22 5.70
CA VAL A 41 -8.64 6.14 6.74
C VAL A 41 -8.02 5.35 7.90
N ARG A 42 -8.68 4.28 8.37
CA ARG A 42 -8.14 3.42 9.43
C ARG A 42 -6.81 2.79 9.03
N PHE A 43 -6.73 2.25 7.81
CA PHE A 43 -5.50 1.69 7.25
C PHE A 43 -4.34 2.70 7.27
N LEU A 44 -4.57 3.91 6.76
CA LEU A 44 -3.56 4.97 6.72
C LEU A 44 -3.15 5.43 8.13
N GLN A 45 -4.11 5.60 9.04
CA GLN A 45 -3.83 5.99 10.42
C GLN A 45 -3.02 4.92 11.17
N ALA A 46 -3.29 3.63 10.94
CA ALA A 46 -2.51 2.55 11.53
C ALA A 46 -1.05 2.61 11.08
N TYR A 47 -0.81 2.78 9.77
CA TYR A 47 0.56 2.89 9.25
C TYR A 47 1.27 4.21 9.59
N ASN A 48 0.52 5.28 9.87
CA ASN A 48 1.10 6.51 10.42
C ASN A 48 1.62 6.31 11.85
N ARG A 49 0.95 5.49 12.66
CA ARG A 49 1.40 5.15 14.02
C ARG A 49 2.55 4.14 14.01
N ARG A 50 2.53 3.20 13.07
CA ARG A 50 3.59 2.19 12.86
C ARG A 50 3.96 2.15 11.38
N PRO A 51 5.16 2.61 10.98
CA PRO A 51 5.60 2.50 9.60
C PRO A 51 5.52 1.05 9.07
N PRO A 52 5.22 0.85 7.77
CA PRO A 52 5.19 -0.48 7.20
C PRO A 52 6.57 -1.16 7.25
N ALA A 53 6.58 -2.48 7.46
CA ALA A 53 7.76 -3.30 7.30
C ALA A 53 8.15 -3.44 5.82
N ALA A 54 9.41 -3.76 5.53
CA ALA A 54 9.93 -3.81 4.17
C ALA A 54 9.13 -4.74 3.24
N HIS A 55 8.69 -5.90 3.74
CA HIS A 55 7.90 -6.85 2.94
C HIS A 55 6.44 -6.38 2.74
N GLU A 56 5.88 -5.60 3.67
CA GLU A 56 4.56 -4.98 3.49
C GLU A 56 4.64 -3.97 2.33
N ILE A 57 5.68 -3.12 2.31
CA ILE A 57 5.93 -2.18 1.20
C ILE A 57 6.13 -2.92 -0.12
N ALA A 58 6.96 -3.97 -0.13
CA ALA A 58 7.19 -4.76 -1.34
C ALA A 58 5.88 -5.35 -1.90
N ALA A 59 5.05 -5.95 -1.03
CA ALA A 59 3.74 -6.48 -1.42
C ALA A 59 2.82 -5.39 -2.00
N PHE A 60 2.80 -4.20 -1.38
CA PHE A 60 2.03 -3.07 -1.89
C PHE A 60 2.51 -2.61 -3.26
N VAL A 61 3.82 -2.48 -3.44
CA VAL A 61 4.43 -2.05 -4.69
C VAL A 61 4.10 -3.01 -5.83
N GLU A 62 4.17 -4.32 -5.60
CA GLU A 62 3.81 -5.31 -6.63
C GLU A 62 2.34 -5.19 -7.06
N VAL A 63 1.43 -5.04 -6.10
CA VAL A 63 -0.02 -4.87 -6.36
C VAL A 63 -0.30 -3.59 -7.15
N LEU A 64 0.34 -2.48 -6.76
CA LEU A 64 0.18 -1.18 -7.41
C LEU A 64 0.76 -1.20 -8.82
N ARG A 65 1.99 -1.70 -8.99
CA ARG A 65 2.65 -1.80 -10.31
C ARG A 65 1.88 -2.66 -11.29
N ALA A 66 1.26 -3.76 -10.83
CA ALA A 66 0.42 -4.60 -11.67
C ALA A 66 -0.83 -3.88 -12.21
N ARG A 67 -1.24 -2.77 -11.58
CA ARG A 67 -2.39 -1.94 -11.97
C ARG A 67 -1.99 -0.64 -12.68
N MET A 68 -0.70 -0.34 -12.77
CA MET A 68 -0.21 0.87 -13.44
C MET A 68 -0.19 0.69 -14.96
N ILE A 69 -0.47 1.79 -15.67
CA ILE A 69 -0.19 1.87 -17.10
C ILE A 69 1.33 1.92 -17.28
N ARG A 70 1.89 1.02 -18.09
CA ARG A 70 3.33 0.96 -18.31
C ARG A 70 3.78 2.04 -19.28
N VAL A 71 4.75 2.86 -18.86
CA VAL A 71 5.42 3.85 -19.70
C VAL A 71 6.62 3.18 -20.37
N ASN A 72 6.59 3.05 -21.69
CA ASN A 72 7.70 2.52 -22.48
C ASN A 72 8.67 3.66 -22.85
N ALA A 73 9.62 3.94 -21.95
CA ALA A 73 10.69 4.91 -22.20
C ALA A 73 11.92 4.21 -22.83
N PRO A 74 12.79 4.96 -23.53
CA PRO A 74 14.07 4.44 -24.00
C PRO A 74 14.91 3.87 -22.85
N ALA A 75 15.57 2.73 -23.08
CA ALA A 75 16.40 2.08 -22.06
C ALA A 75 17.67 2.90 -21.73
N GLU A 76 18.16 3.67 -22.70
CA GLU A 76 19.32 4.54 -22.55
C GLU A 76 18.87 5.98 -22.30
N ASN A 77 19.67 6.71 -21.53
CA ASN A 77 19.49 8.16 -21.27
C ASN A 77 18.14 8.55 -20.62
N THR A 78 17.43 7.59 -20.02
CA THR A 78 16.23 7.87 -19.20
C THR A 78 16.62 7.91 -17.73
N LEU A 79 16.26 9.01 -17.05
CA LEU A 79 16.42 9.16 -15.61
C LEU A 79 15.08 9.54 -14.97
N CYS A 80 14.78 8.96 -13.82
CA CYS A 80 13.65 9.33 -12.99
C CYS A 80 14.18 9.89 -11.67
N ASN A 81 13.88 11.16 -11.39
CA ASN A 81 14.11 11.74 -10.08
C ASN A 81 12.76 11.85 -9.34
N CYS A 82 12.76 11.53 -8.05
CA CYS A 82 11.61 11.73 -7.19
C CYS A 82 12.09 12.23 -5.83
N GLY A 83 11.71 13.45 -5.48
CA GLY A 83 11.88 13.97 -4.13
C GLY A 83 10.76 13.45 -3.22
N THR A 84 11.04 13.33 -1.93
CA THR A 84 10.01 13.04 -0.91
C THR A 84 9.16 14.27 -0.57
N GLY A 85 9.59 15.46 -1.00
CA GLY A 85 9.08 16.76 -0.54
C GLY A 85 9.76 17.23 0.75
N GLY A 86 9.84 18.54 0.95
CA GLY A 86 10.48 19.21 2.09
C GLY A 86 10.74 20.70 1.80
N ASP A 87 11.02 21.49 2.83
CA ASP A 87 11.26 22.93 2.70
C ASP A 87 12.71 23.21 2.23
N GLY A 88 12.90 23.25 0.90
CA GLY A 88 14.08 23.86 0.23
C GLY A 88 15.44 23.24 0.55
#